data_AF-A0A7W0K8Q3-F1
#
_entry.id   AF-A0A7W0K8Q3-F1
#
_cell.length_a   1.000
_cell.length_b   1.000
_cell.length_c   1.000
_cell.angle_alpha   90.00
_cell.angle_beta   90.00
_cell.angle_gamma   90.00
#
_symmetry.space_group_name_H-M   'P 1'
#
loop_
_entity.id
_entity.type
_entity.pdbx_description
1 polymer ?
#
loop_
_entity_poly.entity_id
_entity_poly.type
_entity_poly.pdbx_seq_one_letter_code
_entity_poly.pdbx_strand_id
1 'polypeptide(L)'
;VTAGDATSGLIQALELTQLADDRAYFPPYDAVPVVRRSTLLRYPALDAAIRGLAGRITASVMRKMNHEVDGLRRDPRDVARQFLDAR
;
A
#
# COMPACT_ATOMS: atom_id res chain seq x y z
N VAL A 1 -9.93 17.31 14.75
CA VAL A 1 -8.62 16.78 14.30
C VAL A 1 -8.39 15.46 15.01
N THR A 2 -7.91 14.43 14.30
CA THR A 2 -7.63 13.10 14.84
C THR A 2 -6.28 12.61 14.35
N ALA A 3 -5.64 11.70 15.10
CA ALA A 3 -4.51 10.92 14.61
C ALA A 3 -5.00 9.87 13.61
N GLY A 4 -4.16 9.52 12.64
CA GLY A 4 -4.44 8.48 11.65
C GLY A 4 -3.28 8.26 10.69
N ASP A 5 -3.35 7.18 9.93
CA ASP A 5 -2.30 6.76 9.01
C ASP A 5 -2.52 7.33 7.60
N ALA A 6 -1.45 7.75 6.92
CA ALA A 6 -1.48 8.42 5.62
C ALA A 6 -2.13 7.58 4.48
N THR A 7 -2.18 6.26 4.64
CA THR A 7 -2.76 5.32 3.68
C THR A 7 -4.13 4.78 4.10
N SER A 8 -4.71 5.26 5.19
CA SER A 8 -6.01 4.79 5.69
C SER A 8 -7.14 4.97 4.67
N GLY A 9 -7.96 3.94 4.49
CA GLY A 9 -9.17 3.98 3.67
C GLY A 9 -10.28 4.87 4.24
N LEU A 10 -10.22 5.14 5.55
CA LEU A 10 -11.18 6.02 6.24
C LEU A 10 -11.07 7.47 5.81
N ILE A 11 -9.89 7.91 5.32
CA ILE A 11 -9.70 9.26 4.80
C ILE A 11 -10.70 9.53 3.66
N GLN A 12 -10.87 8.56 2.76
CA GLN A 12 -11.83 8.68 1.66
C GLN A 12 -13.27 8.43 2.13
N ALA A 13 -13.50 7.44 3.01
CA ALA A 13 -14.84 7.11 3.49
C ALA A 13 -15.52 8.24 4.29
N LEU A 14 -14.72 9.03 5.00
CA LEU A 14 -15.19 10.10 5.89
C LEU A 14 -14.93 11.51 5.32
N GLU A 15 -14.54 11.60 4.04
CA GLU A 15 -14.23 12.86 3.35
C GLU A 15 -13.21 13.75 4.11
N LEU A 16 -12.20 13.12 4.69
CA LEU A 16 -11.17 13.82 5.47
C LEU A 16 -10.05 14.34 4.57
N THR A 17 -9.42 15.43 5.01
CA THR A 17 -8.23 15.99 4.36
C THR A 17 -6.98 15.68 5.17
N GLN A 18 -5.96 15.11 4.52
CA GLN A 18 -4.65 14.87 5.13
C GLN A 18 -3.90 16.20 5.28
N LEU A 19 -3.42 16.49 6.48
CA LEU A 19 -2.51 17.61 6.73
C LEU A 19 -1.07 17.23 6.39
N ALA A 20 -0.29 18.19 5.92
CA ALA A 20 1.13 18.00 5.65
C ALA A 20 1.93 17.99 6.97
N ASP A 21 2.87 17.06 7.10
CA ASP A 21 3.92 17.12 8.12
C ASP A 21 5.08 17.97 7.59
N ASP A 22 4.91 19.29 7.65
CA ASP A 22 5.83 20.29 7.08
C ASP A 22 7.17 20.38 7.81
N ARG A 23 7.22 19.92 9.07
CA ARG A 23 8.44 19.89 9.90
C ARG A 23 9.11 18.53 9.95
N ALA A 24 8.60 17.55 9.19
CA ALA A 24 9.10 16.18 9.17
C ALA A 24 9.26 15.59 10.58
N TYR A 25 8.25 15.80 11.42
CA TYR A 25 8.23 15.25 12.78
C TYR A 25 8.18 13.73 12.76
N PHE A 26 7.45 13.15 11.80
CA PHE A 26 7.37 11.71 11.63
C PHE A 26 8.47 11.20 10.68
N PRO A 27 9.13 10.07 11.02
CA PRO A 27 10.04 9.42 10.08
C PRO A 27 9.27 8.87 8.87
N PRO A 28 9.93 8.66 7.73
CA PRO A 28 9.31 8.00 6.58
C PRO A 28 9.00 6.53 6.90
N TYR A 29 7.80 6.08 6.52
CA TYR A 29 7.33 4.69 6.66
C TYR A 29 7.08 4.05 5.30
N ASP A 30 8.16 3.74 4.58
CA ASP A 30 8.06 3.09 3.27
C ASP A 30 7.75 1.60 3.41
N ALA A 31 6.79 1.13 2.61
CA ALA A 31 6.48 -0.29 2.52
C ALA A 31 7.45 -0.97 1.55
N VAL A 32 8.29 -1.86 2.09
CA VAL A 32 9.28 -2.63 1.30
C VAL A 32 9.10 -4.14 1.47
N PRO A 33 9.18 -4.92 0.37
CA PRO A 33 9.21 -6.38 0.47
C PRO A 33 10.53 -6.84 1.10
N VAL A 34 10.45 -7.73 2.09
CA VAL A 34 11.61 -8.37 2.71
C VAL A 34 11.53 -9.87 2.49
N VAL A 35 12.59 -10.45 1.92
CA VAL A 35 12.64 -11.88 1.57
C VAL A 35 13.91 -12.51 2.12
N ARG A 36 13.80 -13.76 2.60
CA ARG A 36 14.97 -14.55 3.00
C ARG A 36 15.88 -14.80 1.79
N ARG A 37 17.18 -14.59 1.96
CA ARG A 37 18.19 -14.80 0.91
C ARG A 37 18.15 -16.23 0.34
N SER A 38 17.99 -17.24 1.19
CA SER A 38 17.90 -18.64 0.74
C SER A 38 16.71 -18.91 -0.17
N THR A 39 15.58 -18.21 0.04
CA THR A 39 14.40 -18.30 -0.83
C THR A 39 14.67 -17.67 -2.19
N LEU A 40 15.31 -16.50 -2.24
CA LEU A 40 15.69 -15.85 -3.52
C LEU A 40 16.67 -16.70 -4.33
N LEU A 41 17.64 -17.33 -3.67
CA LEU A 41 18.58 -18.24 -4.34
C LEU A 41 17.89 -19.48 -4.91
N ARG A 42 16.88 -20.03 -4.20
CA ARG A 42 16.11 -21.19 -4.66
C ARG A 42 15.13 -20.83 -5.78
N TYR A 43 14.56 -19.62 -5.74
CA TYR A 43 13.56 -19.15 -6.69
C TYR A 43 13.96 -17.78 -7.28
N PRO A 44 14.93 -17.73 -8.21
CA PRO A 44 15.44 -16.46 -8.75
C PRO A 44 14.36 -15.60 -9.43
N ALA A 45 13.34 -16.23 -10.03
CA ALA A 45 12.21 -15.53 -10.64
C ALA A 45 11.41 -14.66 -9.65
N LEU A 46 11.50 -14.94 -8.35
CA LEU A 46 10.85 -14.15 -7.31
C LEU A 46 11.37 -12.71 -7.27
N ASP A 47 12.66 -12.48 -7.56
CA ASP A 47 13.23 -11.13 -7.58
C ASP A 47 12.57 -10.27 -8.66
N ALA A 48 12.44 -10.81 -9.88
CA ALA A 48 11.77 -10.11 -10.97
C ALA A 48 10.29 -9.83 -10.67
N ALA A 49 9.57 -10.81 -10.10
CA ALA A 49 8.17 -10.65 -9.73
C ALA A 49 7.97 -9.55 -8.68
N ILE A 50 8.79 -9.53 -7.63
CA ILE A 50 8.72 -8.52 -6.56
C ILE A 50 9.13 -7.14 -7.07
N ARG A 51 10.23 -7.03 -7.83
CA ARG A 51 10.66 -5.77 -8.45
C ARG A 51 9.62 -5.21 -9.40
N GLY A 52 8.80 -6.09 -10.00
CA GLY A 52 7.63 -5.68 -10.77
C GLY A 52 6.68 -4.76 -10.00
N LEU A 53 6.66 -4.77 -8.67
CA LEU A 53 5.80 -3.89 -7.86
C LEU A 53 6.44 -2.53 -7.52
N ALA A 54 7.74 -2.35 -7.78
CA ALA A 54 8.46 -1.15 -7.38
C ALA A 54 7.84 0.12 -8.00
N GLY A 55 7.57 1.11 -7.15
CA GLY A 55 6.99 2.39 -7.55
C GLY A 55 5.52 2.34 -8.02
N ARG A 56 4.86 1.17 -7.97
CA ARG A 56 3.49 1.01 -8.50
C ARG A 56 2.39 1.36 -7.49
N ILE A 57 2.70 1.34 -6.20
CA ILE A 57 1.73 1.57 -5.12
C ILE A 57 2.06 2.90 -4.46
N THR A 58 1.44 3.98 -4.96
CA THR A 58 1.51 5.30 -4.32
C THR A 58 0.60 5.33 -3.08
N ALA A 59 0.79 6.31 -2.19
CA ALA A 59 -0.10 6.51 -1.04
C ALA A 59 -1.57 6.69 -1.46
N SER A 60 -1.84 7.38 -2.57
CA SER A 60 -3.20 7.56 -3.10
C SER A 60 -3.80 6.26 -3.64
N VAL A 61 -3.01 5.43 -4.32
CA VAL A 61 -3.44 4.09 -4.76
C VAL A 61 -3.72 3.20 -3.54
N MET A 62 -2.84 3.23 -2.54
CA MET A 62 -3.02 2.45 -1.30
C MET A 62 -4.28 2.89 -0.54
N ARG A 63 -4.56 4.19 -0.42
CA ARG A 63 -5.80 4.69 0.18
C ARG A 63 -7.05 4.15 -0.51
N LYS A 64 -7.06 4.13 -1.85
CA LYS A 64 -8.18 3.57 -2.62
C LYS A 64 -8.36 2.08 -2.31
N MET A 65 -7.28 1.30 -2.35
CA MET A 65 -7.35 -0.14 -2.01
C MET A 65 -7.80 -0.39 -0.57
N ASN A 66 -7.31 0.40 0.39
CA ASN A 66 -7.75 0.30 1.78
C ASN A 66 -9.21 0.75 1.95
N HIS A 67 -9.71 1.72 1.18
CA HIS A 67 -11.12 2.10 1.23
C HIS A 67 -12.04 0.97 0.76
N GLU A 68 -11.66 0.27 -0.30
CA GLU A 68 -12.37 -0.91 -0.82
C GLU A 68 -12.47 -2.02 0.24
N VAL A 69 -11.42 -2.21 1.05
CA VAL A 69 -11.38 -3.21 2.13
C VAL A 69 -12.08 -2.73 3.40
N ASP A 70 -11.66 -1.60 3.96
CA ASP A 70 -12.12 -1.10 5.26
C ASP A 70 -13.53 -0.53 5.19
N GLY A 71 -13.80 0.26 4.14
CA GLY A 71 -15.06 0.96 3.92
C GLY A 71 -16.11 0.09 3.24
N LEU A 72 -15.75 -0.52 2.11
CA LEU A 72 -16.68 -1.32 1.29
C LEU A 72 -16.69 -2.81 1.65
N ARG A 73 -15.86 -3.23 2.61
CA ARG A 73 -15.80 -4.62 3.11
C ARG A 73 -15.51 -5.66 2.03
N ARG A 74 -14.80 -5.27 0.96
CA ARG A 74 -14.36 -6.21 -0.08
C ARG A 74 -13.23 -7.09 0.43
N ASP A 75 -13.14 -8.29 -0.13
CA ASP A 75 -12.06 -9.21 0.17
C ASP A 75 -10.70 -8.62 -0.30
N PRO A 76 -9.68 -8.53 0.58
CA PRO A 76 -8.37 -7.98 0.22
C PRO A 76 -7.70 -8.70 -0.96
N ARG A 77 -7.93 -10.01 -1.12
CA ARG A 77 -7.38 -10.80 -2.22
C ARG A 77 -7.94 -10.33 -3.56
N ASP A 78 -9.23 -10.05 -3.61
CA ASP A 78 -9.90 -9.61 -4.83
C ASP A 78 -9.48 -8.20 -5.19
N VAL A 79 -9.34 -7.31 -4.20
CA VAL A 79 -8.81 -5.95 -4.41
C VAL A 79 -7.36 -6.00 -4.93
N ALA A 80 -6.50 -6.81 -4.31
CA ALA A 80 -5.12 -6.98 -4.74
C ALA A 80 -5.03 -7.56 -6.16
N ARG A 81 -5.86 -8.55 -6.49
CA ARG A 81 -5.92 -9.14 -7.83
C ARG A 81 -6.37 -8.13 -8.87
N GLN A 82 -7.44 -7.40 -8.60
CA GLN A 82 -7.91 -6.33 -9.49
C GLN A 82 -6.84 -5.27 -9.73
N PHE A 83 -6.08 -4.89 -8.70
CA PHE A 83 -4.95 -3.97 -8.84
C PHE A 83 -3.86 -4.51 -9.78
N LEU A 84 -3.53 -5.80 -9.67
CA LEU A 84 -2.54 -6.46 -10.52
C LEU A 84 -3.02 -6.63 -11.96
N ASP A 85 -4.31 -6.92 -12.17
CA ASP A 85 -4.89 -7.20 -13.50
C ASP A 85 -5.22 -5.93 -14.29
N ALA A 86 -5.46 -4.80 -13.62
CA ALA A 86 -5.79 -3.52 -14.26
C ALA A 86 -4.59 -2.86 -14.99
N ARG A 87 -3.46 -3.57 -15.14
CA ARG A 87 -2.22 -3.06 -15.71
C ARG A 87 -1.48 -4.07 -16.58
#